data_AF-A0A2N0NEH3-F1
#
_entry.id   AF-A0A2N0NEH3-F1
#
_cell.length_a   1.000
_cell.length_b   1.000
_cell.length_c   1.000
_cell.angle_alpha   90.00
_cell.angle_beta   90.00
_cell.angle_gamma   90.00
#
_symmetry.space_group_name_H-M   'P 1'
#
loop_
_entity.id
_entity.type
_entity.pdbx_description
1 polymer ?
#
loop_
_entity_poly.entity_id
_entity_poly.type
_entity_poly.pdbx_seq_one_letter_code
_entity_poly.pdbx_strand_id
1 'polypeptide(L)'
;MGPDKKKILKEFQVAHLSGRQSTRGQKIEQLWREFYRLYKIIRQKSITDLEIDQFEADAKQWIHNFCRPTIGTMNSANQQQGMYLCTDVSPYMHVFAQHVPQFMRYLNQKGMVLRYFSTSSIEKKNH
;
A
#
# COMPACT_ATOMS: atom_id res chain seq x y z
N MET A 1 3.12 -7.24 10.96
CA MET A 1 1.67 -7.30 10.64
C MET A 1 1.11 -8.66 11.05
N GLY A 2 0.09 -8.65 11.91
CA GLY A 2 -0.56 -9.86 12.44
C GLY A 2 -1.33 -10.67 11.38
N PRO A 3 -1.68 -11.93 11.70
CA PRO A 3 -2.33 -12.86 10.77
C PRO A 3 -3.69 -12.35 10.26
N ASP A 4 -4.55 -11.81 11.12
CA ASP A 4 -5.88 -11.34 10.72
C ASP A 4 -5.81 -10.17 9.75
N LYS A 5 -4.93 -9.20 10.02
CA LYS A 5 -4.70 -8.04 9.13
C LYS A 5 -4.28 -8.50 7.73
N LYS A 6 -3.42 -9.53 7.64
CA LYS A 6 -3.03 -10.11 6.34
C LYS A 6 -4.20 -10.79 5.64
N LYS A 7 -5.03 -11.53 6.39
CA LYS A 7 -6.23 -12.18 5.85
C LYS A 7 -7.19 -11.15 5.24
N ILE A 8 -7.43 -10.05 5.95
CA ILE A 8 -8.27 -8.95 5.47
C ILE A 8 -7.72 -8.38 4.15
N LEU A 9 -6.44 -8.02 4.10
CA LEU A 9 -5.83 -7.45 2.89
C LEU A 9 -5.83 -8.40 1.69
N LYS A 10 -5.78 -9.72 1.93
CA LYS A 10 -5.66 -10.74 0.89
C LYS A 10 -7.01 -11.29 0.40
N GLU A 11 -7.99 -11.42 1.28
CA GLU A 11 -9.19 -12.25 1.04
C GLU A 11 -10.50 -11.49 1.22
N PHE A 12 -10.48 -10.36 1.94
CA PHE A 12 -11.70 -9.60 2.17
C PHE A 12 -12.18 -8.95 0.87
N GLN A 13 -13.50 -9.02 0.64
CA GLN A 13 -14.16 -8.51 -0.56
C GLN A 13 -14.93 -7.25 -0.18
N VAL A 14 -14.24 -6.10 -0.21
CA VAL A 14 -14.81 -4.81 0.21
C VAL A 14 -16.01 -4.44 -0.66
N ALA A 15 -15.99 -4.83 -1.93
CA ALA A 15 -17.11 -4.63 -2.85
C ALA A 15 -18.43 -5.23 -2.33
N HIS A 16 -18.39 -6.29 -1.51
CA HIS A 16 -19.61 -6.90 -0.97
C HIS A 16 -20.26 -6.06 0.15
N LEU A 17 -19.50 -5.23 0.86
CA LEU A 17 -20.05 -4.34 1.90
C LEU A 17 -20.76 -3.12 1.31
N SER A 18 -20.33 -2.67 0.13
CA SER A 18 -20.85 -1.46 -0.52
C SER A 18 -21.93 -1.77 -1.57
N GLY A 19 -22.43 -3.00 -1.60
CA GLY A 19 -23.25 -3.54 -2.68
C GLY A 19 -22.40 -4.05 -3.85
N ARG A 20 -22.74 -5.22 -4.38
CA ARG A 20 -21.97 -6.05 -5.35
C ARG A 20 -21.48 -5.32 -6.62
N GLN A 21 -21.96 -4.11 -6.89
CA GLN A 21 -21.61 -3.29 -8.07
C GLN A 21 -21.05 -1.88 -7.73
N SER A 22 -20.65 -1.62 -6.48
CA SER A 22 -20.03 -0.33 -6.15
C SER A 22 -18.65 -0.20 -6.78
N THR A 23 -18.54 0.66 -7.79
CA THR A 23 -17.27 1.01 -8.45
C THR A 23 -16.25 1.57 -7.45
N ARG A 24 -16.71 2.23 -6.38
CA ARG A 24 -15.86 2.68 -5.27
C ARG A 24 -15.35 1.50 -4.44
N GLY A 25 -16.21 0.56 -4.08
CA GLY A 25 -15.83 -0.64 -3.31
C GLY A 25 -14.74 -1.47 -4.00
N GLN A 26 -14.86 -1.67 -5.31
CA GLN A 26 -13.83 -2.34 -6.12
C GLN A 26 -12.49 -1.60 -6.12
N LYS A 27 -12.52 -0.27 -6.22
CA LYS A 27 -11.30 0.57 -6.16
C LYS A 27 -10.63 0.52 -4.78
N ILE A 28 -11.41 0.47 -3.70
CA ILE A 28 -10.86 0.29 -2.33
C ILE A 28 -10.20 -1.08 -2.22
N GLU A 29 -10.86 -2.13 -2.71
CA GLU A 29 -10.29 -3.48 -2.72
C GLU A 29 -8.96 -3.53 -3.50
N GLN A 30 -8.89 -2.89 -4.66
CA GLN A 30 -7.66 -2.78 -5.44
C GLN A 30 -6.55 -2.06 -4.66
N LEU A 31 -6.86 -0.95 -3.97
CA LEU A 31 -5.88 -0.26 -3.11
C LEU A 31 -5.33 -1.19 -2.02
N TRP A 32 -6.15 -2.04 -1.42
CA TRP A 32 -5.72 -3.00 -0.40
C TRP A 32 -4.86 -4.11 -0.97
N ARG A 33 -5.23 -4.64 -2.15
CA ARG A 33 -4.46 -5.67 -2.87
C ARG A 33 -3.09 -5.14 -3.27
N GLU A 34 -3.02 -3.92 -3.79
CA GLU A 34 -1.76 -3.27 -4.16
C GLU A 34 -0.88 -3.00 -2.93
N PHE A 35 -1.46 -2.49 -1.85
CA PHE A 35 -0.71 -2.32 -0.60
C PHE A 35 -0.14 -3.66 -0.10
N TYR A 36 -0.93 -4.73 -0.17
CA TYR A 36 -0.46 -6.07 0.21
C TYR A 36 0.67 -6.58 -0.68
N ARG A 37 0.60 -6.33 -2.00
CA ARG A 37 1.67 -6.66 -2.94
C ARG A 37 2.96 -5.94 -2.56
N LEU A 38 2.91 -4.63 -2.36
CA LEU A 38 4.05 -3.81 -1.93
C LEU A 38 4.61 -4.26 -0.58
N TYR A 39 3.75 -4.58 0.39
CA TYR A 39 4.17 -5.12 1.67
C TYR A 39 4.95 -6.42 1.54
N LYS A 40 4.58 -7.32 0.60
CA LYS A 40 5.32 -8.57 0.38
C LYS A 40 6.76 -8.30 -0.11
N ILE A 41 6.97 -7.27 -0.94
CA ILE A 41 8.29 -6.88 -1.45
C ILE A 41 9.23 -6.51 -0.29
N ILE A 42 8.76 -5.66 0.63
CA ILE A 42 9.52 -5.28 1.86
C ILE A 42 9.91 -6.50 2.71
N ARG A 43 9.17 -7.61 2.61
CA ARG A 43 9.38 -8.83 3.39
C ARG A 43 10.23 -9.89 2.67
N GLN A 44 10.69 -9.62 1.46
CA GLN A 44 11.59 -10.53 0.74
C GLN A 44 12.93 -10.71 1.49
N LYS A 45 13.60 -11.83 1.23
CA LYS A 45 14.92 -12.14 1.81
C LYS A 45 16.06 -11.51 1.01
N SER A 46 15.80 -11.15 -0.24
CA SER A 46 16.71 -10.54 -1.20
C SER A 46 15.88 -9.64 -2.10
N ILE A 47 16.47 -8.57 -2.62
CA ILE A 47 15.83 -7.69 -3.60
C ILE A 47 16.89 -7.09 -4.52
N THR A 48 16.54 -6.90 -5.78
CA THR A 48 17.40 -6.26 -6.79
C THR A 48 17.12 -4.76 -6.89
N ASP A 49 18.06 -3.99 -7.42
CA ASP A 49 17.85 -2.54 -7.63
C ASP A 49 16.66 -2.26 -8.57
N LEU A 50 16.46 -3.10 -9.59
CA LEU A 50 15.29 -3.01 -10.48
C LEU A 50 13.96 -3.21 -9.73
N GLU A 51 13.90 -4.18 -8.82
CA GLU A 51 12.72 -4.39 -7.98
C GLU A 51 12.50 -3.22 -7.01
N ILE A 52 13.57 -2.57 -6.53
CA ILE A 52 13.46 -1.37 -5.69
C ILE A 52 12.91 -0.19 -6.49
N ASP A 53 13.38 0.01 -7.73
CA ASP A 53 12.89 1.08 -8.61
C ASP A 53 11.41 0.88 -8.95
N GLN A 54 11.02 -0.37 -9.25
CA GLN A 54 9.61 -0.70 -9.47
C GLN A 54 8.78 -0.49 -8.20
N PHE A 55 9.28 -0.89 -7.03
CA PHE A 55 8.62 -0.66 -5.75
C PHE A 55 8.38 0.84 -5.50
N GLU A 56 9.36 1.71 -5.79
CA GLU A 56 9.21 3.16 -5.63
C GLU A 56 8.12 3.72 -6.55
N ALA A 57 8.15 3.36 -7.83
CA ALA A 57 7.15 3.80 -8.80
C ALA A 57 5.75 3.36 -8.37
N ASP A 58 5.60 2.09 -7.98
CA ASP A 58 4.34 1.52 -7.56
C ASP A 58 3.83 2.11 -6.25
N ALA A 59 4.70 2.38 -5.27
CA ALA A 59 4.33 2.99 -4.00
C ALA A 59 3.84 4.44 -4.18
N LYS A 60 4.49 5.20 -5.07
CA LYS A 60 4.05 6.56 -5.45
C LYS A 60 2.71 6.51 -6.20
N GLN A 61 2.56 5.58 -7.14
CA GLN A 61 1.29 5.36 -7.84
C GLN A 61 0.17 4.95 -6.88
N TRP A 62 0.47 4.15 -5.87
CA TRP A 62 -0.48 3.76 -4.84
C TRP A 62 -0.99 4.96 -4.03
N ILE A 63 -0.11 5.88 -3.62
CA ILE A 63 -0.53 7.15 -2.98
C ILE A 63 -1.35 8.01 -3.94
N HIS A 64 -0.96 8.10 -5.20
CA HIS A 64 -1.71 8.84 -6.21
C HIS A 64 -3.14 8.29 -6.38
N ASN A 65 -3.27 6.96 -6.48
CA ASN A 65 -4.56 6.29 -6.57
C ASN A 65 -5.41 6.47 -5.31
N PHE A 66 -4.77 6.48 -4.13
CA PHE A 66 -5.42 6.76 -2.85
C PHE A 66 -6.02 8.18 -2.82
N CYS A 67 -5.28 9.17 -3.33
CA CYS A 67 -5.67 10.58 -3.33
C CYS A 67 -6.46 11.01 -4.59
N ARG A 68 -6.95 10.06 -5.41
CA ARG A 68 -7.58 10.41 -6.69
C ARG A 68 -8.78 11.35 -6.46
N PRO A 69 -8.79 12.57 -7.03
CA PRO A 69 -9.89 13.50 -6.83
C PRO A 69 -11.17 13.04 -7.53
N THR A 70 -12.30 13.63 -7.14
CA THR A 70 -13.54 13.51 -7.91
C THR A 70 -13.40 14.28 -9.21
N ILE A 71 -13.72 13.65 -10.34
CA ILE A 71 -13.63 14.24 -11.68
C ILE A 71 -15.05 14.40 -12.22
N GLY A 72 -15.31 15.54 -12.87
CA GLY A 72 -16.60 15.88 -13.47
C GLY A 72 -17.40 16.90 -12.65
N THR A 73 -18.45 17.43 -13.26
CA THR A 73 -19.35 18.41 -12.64
C THR A 73 -20.21 17.75 -11.56
N MET A 74 -20.44 18.45 -10.44
CA MET A 74 -21.34 17.97 -9.38
C MET A 74 -22.70 17.60 -9.97
N ASN A 75 -23.20 16.42 -9.59
CA ASN A 75 -24.50 15.88 -10.00
C ASN A 75 -24.63 15.59 -11.50
N SER A 76 -23.52 15.53 -12.25
CA SER A 76 -23.53 15.09 -13.64
C SER A 76 -23.48 13.56 -13.74
N ALA A 77 -24.10 12.99 -14.78
CA ALA A 77 -24.04 11.56 -15.06
C ALA A 77 -22.60 11.05 -15.32
N ASN A 78 -21.68 11.96 -15.67
CA ASN A 78 -20.27 11.66 -15.92
C ASN A 78 -19.37 11.85 -14.68
N GLN A 79 -19.94 12.13 -13.50
CA GLN A 79 -19.18 12.35 -12.29
C GLN A 79 -18.51 11.04 -11.83
N GLN A 80 -17.18 11.02 -11.82
CA GLN A 80 -16.39 9.94 -11.25
C GLN A 80 -15.98 10.29 -9.83
N GLN A 81 -16.58 9.63 -8.86
CA GLN A 81 -16.24 9.83 -7.46
C GLN A 81 -14.74 9.57 -7.21
N GLY A 82 -14.10 10.50 -6.50
CA GLY A 82 -12.73 10.41 -6.00
C GLY A 82 -12.57 9.31 -4.95
N MET A 83 -11.39 9.19 -4.36
CA MET A 83 -11.06 8.19 -3.34
C MET A 83 -11.01 8.84 -1.95
N TYR A 84 -9.81 9.18 -1.46
CA TYR A 84 -9.54 9.86 -0.20
C TYR A 84 -8.90 11.22 -0.47
N LEU A 85 -8.85 12.10 0.54
CA LEU A 85 -8.21 13.41 0.42
C LEU A 85 -6.70 13.30 0.64
N CYS A 86 -5.93 14.24 0.08
CA CYS A 86 -4.49 14.32 0.35
C CYS A 86 -4.18 14.53 1.84
N THR A 87 -5.08 15.19 2.57
CA THR A 87 -4.99 15.38 4.03
C THR A 87 -5.17 14.09 4.83
N ASP A 88 -5.72 13.04 4.21
CA ASP A 88 -5.89 11.72 4.82
C ASP A 88 -4.62 10.86 4.72
N VAL A 89 -3.58 11.33 4.01
CA VAL A 89 -2.30 10.64 3.92
C VAL A 89 -1.59 10.69 5.26
N SER A 90 -1.53 9.54 5.93
CA SER A 90 -0.84 9.43 7.22
C SER A 90 0.69 9.57 7.09
N PRO A 91 1.40 9.91 8.17
CA PRO A 91 2.87 9.92 8.19
C PRO A 91 3.49 8.58 7.74
N TYR A 92 2.88 7.45 8.10
CA TYR A 92 3.36 6.13 7.67
C TYR A 92 3.25 5.92 6.16
N MET A 93 2.20 6.43 5.52
CA MET A 93 2.03 6.36 4.07
C MET A 93 3.07 7.22 3.36
N HIS A 94 3.34 8.42 3.88
CA HIS A 94 4.38 9.30 3.37
C HIS A 94 5.77 8.62 3.44
N VAL A 95 6.15 8.12 4.62
CA VAL A 95 7.42 7.41 4.81
C VAL A 95 7.51 6.18 3.90
N PHE A 96 6.42 5.44 3.76
CA PHE A 96 6.36 4.25 2.92
C PHE A 96 6.63 4.54 1.44
N ALA A 97 6.07 5.61 0.88
CA ALA A 97 6.25 5.92 -0.54
C ALA A 97 7.53 6.72 -0.84
N GLN A 98 8.02 7.54 0.09
CA GLN A 98 9.14 8.46 -0.15
C GLN A 98 10.49 7.96 0.40
N HIS A 99 10.49 7.26 1.54
CA HIS A 99 11.74 6.95 2.26
C HIS A 99 12.07 5.46 2.30
N VAL A 100 11.07 4.58 2.31
CA VAL A 100 11.33 3.12 2.25
C VAL A 100 12.18 2.71 1.04
N PRO A 101 11.95 3.20 -0.19
CA PRO A 101 12.83 2.85 -1.32
C PRO A 101 14.28 3.30 -1.11
N GLN A 102 14.48 4.50 -0.53
CA GLN A 102 15.82 5.02 -0.21
C GLN A 102 16.54 4.11 0.80
N PHE A 103 15.83 3.69 1.85
CA PHE A 103 16.37 2.73 2.81
C PHE A 103 16.66 1.37 2.18
N MET A 104 15.80 0.90 1.29
CA MET A 104 16.02 -0.36 0.57
C MET A 104 17.30 -0.30 -0.27
N ARG A 105 17.54 0.78 -1.03
CA ARG A 105 18.79 0.96 -1.80
C ARG A 105 20.01 0.97 -0.90
N TYR A 106 19.98 1.76 0.17
CA TYR A 106 21.09 1.85 1.12
C TYR A 106 21.42 0.50 1.77
N LEU A 107 20.40 -0.26 2.16
CA LEU A 107 20.59 -1.58 2.77
C LEU A 107 21.09 -2.60 1.73
N ASN A 108 20.56 -2.56 0.51
CA ASN A 108 20.96 -3.48 -0.55
C ASN A 108 22.45 -3.35 -0.89
N GLN A 109 22.97 -2.13 -0.95
CA GLN A 109 24.40 -1.83 -1.12
C GLN A 109 25.29 -2.45 -0.02
N LYS A 110 24.71 -2.72 1.16
CA LYS A 110 25.40 -3.34 2.30
C LYS A 110 25.13 -4.85 2.40
N GLY A 111 24.52 -5.47 1.39
CA GLY A 111 24.12 -6.88 1.43
C GLY A 111 23.03 -7.18 2.45
N MET A 112 22.25 -6.17 2.84
CA MET A 112 21.18 -6.28 3.82
C MET A 112 19.81 -6.03 3.19
N VAL A 113 18.75 -6.46 3.88
CA VAL A 113 17.37 -6.19 3.47
C VAL A 113 16.55 -5.58 4.59
N LEU A 114 15.55 -4.78 4.21
CA LEU A 114 14.70 -4.04 5.13
C LEU A 114 14.00 -4.93 6.17
N ARG A 115 13.67 -6.18 5.79
CA ARG A 115 13.05 -7.16 6.68
C ARG A 115 13.82 -7.38 8.00
N TYR A 116 15.15 -7.27 7.99
CA TYR A 116 15.96 -7.51 9.19
C TYR A 116 15.69 -6.51 10.32
N PHE A 117 15.23 -5.31 9.96
CA PHE A 117 14.93 -4.22 10.89
C PHE A 117 13.47 -4.23 11.37
N SER A 118 12.77 -5.34 11.18
CA SER A 118 11.39 -5.53 11.65
C SER A 118 11.36 -5.81 13.16
N THR A 119 10.51 -5.09 13.90
CA THR A 119 10.26 -5.28 15.36
C THR A 119 9.54 -6.58 15.71
N SER A 120 9.07 -7.33 14.70
CA SER A 120 8.27 -8.55 14.90
C SER A 120 8.88 -9.60 15.83
N SER A 121 10.21 -9.71 15.90
CA SER A 121 10.87 -10.68 16.77
C SER A 121 10.83 -10.26 18.25
N ILE A 122 10.79 -8.96 18.52
CA ILE A 122 10.66 -8.38 19.86
C ILE A 122 9.22 -8.57 20.34
N GLU A 123 8.24 -8.21 19.50
CA GLU A 123 6.81 -8.35 19.80
C GLU A 123 6.43 -9.80 20.13
N LYS A 124 7.02 -10.79 19.43
CA LYS A 124 6.77 -12.21 19.69
C LYS A 124 7.28 -12.70 21.04
N LYS A 125 8.25 -12.03 21.66
CA LYS A 125 8.78 -12.41 22.98
C LYS A 125 7.90 -11.89 24.13
N ASN A 126 7.01 -10.95 23.85
CA ASN A 126 6.10 -10.35 24.84
C ASN A 126 4.80 -11.15 25.02
N HIS A 127 4.66 -12.28 24.32
CA HIS A 127 3.54 -13.21 24.34
C HIS A 127 4.07 -14.62 24.57
#